data_AF-A0A941ET73-F1
#
_entry.id   AF-A0A941ET73-F1
#
_cell.length_a   1.000
_cell.length_b   1.000
_cell.length_c   1.000
_cell.angle_alpha   90.00
_cell.angle_beta   90.00
_cell.angle_gamma   90.00
#
_symmetry.space_group_name_H-M   'P 1'
#
loop_
_entity.id
_entity.type
_entity.pdbx_description
1 polymer ?
#
loop_
_entity_poly.entity_id
_entity_poly.type
_entity_poly.pdbx_seq_one_letter_code
_entity_poly.pdbx_strand_id
1 'polypeptide(L)'
;MPAPTPNPATALPAFARSRLSGRMLRGLADNPAAPPEVLSRLTAAEDSIRFLLARRRDLPPQIAALFAADDDVRLRRELAPNPCLSADVQAVLAADADPQVRAGVAKGAQYFTTVGVHGRKIPPPLTREVYALLARDPEPEVRQALARNRHLPLDLRVALLDDDDAHTAAIAAAQWHAPPLDYLDALLDRITDAWERSLLLQFLDAPLPTHTAHALLAGIDDTPADESGRALPLLEQISAVADLDADLTSRFLASPKLRAAVAANPTLPSVHVAALAHDPHNEVRAAVVARRDLDPVLRESIPVEYDDGSYEIVRWVADADLPERDRLDIARSRHQILRKSLTLRSDLSDEIIAILARDESFAVRLFVCERQPSAPGWLLAEIVGQWHSFSRWDMIAHANFPADAAAALARSADSTHREQVADHAGLPVAAIEALLRDDDPGVRRRAAANRALPADCLIVLLGADDATLVAGAAANPSLPVPVMGHILDATGL
;
A
#
# COMPACT_ATOMS: atom_id res chain seq x y z
N MET A 1 -27.50 13.10 -43.89
CA MET A 1 -26.08 13.12 -44.31
C MET A 1 -25.23 13.19 -43.05
N PRO A 2 -24.25 12.31 -42.83
CA PRO A 2 -23.31 12.53 -41.76
C PRO A 2 -22.52 13.81 -42.08
N ALA A 3 -22.31 14.67 -41.09
CA ALA A 3 -21.44 15.84 -41.23
C ALA A 3 -20.04 15.37 -41.65
N PRO A 4 -19.32 16.10 -42.53
CA PRO A 4 -17.97 15.72 -42.91
C PRO A 4 -17.10 15.62 -41.66
N THR A 5 -16.41 14.49 -41.49
CA THR A 5 -15.36 14.32 -40.48
C THR A 5 -14.35 15.46 -40.66
N PRO A 6 -14.11 16.30 -39.65
CA PRO A 6 -13.22 17.44 -39.78
C PRO A 6 -11.82 16.96 -40.19
N ASN A 7 -11.22 17.58 -41.19
CA ASN A 7 -9.87 17.26 -41.63
C ASN A 7 -8.89 17.53 -40.46
N PRO A 8 -8.05 16.54 -40.06
CA PRO A 8 -7.10 16.70 -38.96
C PRO A 8 -6.25 17.97 -39.09
N ALA A 9 -5.83 18.32 -40.32
CA ALA A 9 -5.01 19.50 -40.60
C ALA A 9 -5.74 20.84 -40.33
N THR A 10 -7.08 20.87 -40.39
CA THR A 10 -7.90 22.05 -40.10
C THR A 10 -8.41 22.09 -38.66
N ALA A 11 -8.45 20.94 -37.97
CA ALA A 11 -8.89 20.84 -36.58
C ALA A 11 -7.79 21.30 -35.59
N LEU A 12 -6.52 20.99 -35.90
CA LEU A 12 -5.36 21.32 -35.06
C LEU A 12 -5.24 22.82 -34.70
N PRO A 13 -5.42 23.77 -35.63
CA PRO A 13 -5.33 25.21 -35.30
C PRO A 13 -6.58 25.77 -34.61
N ALA A 14 -7.71 25.05 -34.61
CA ALA A 14 -8.99 25.56 -34.12
C ALA A 14 -9.16 25.37 -32.61
N PHE A 15 -8.76 24.22 -32.07
CA PHE A 15 -8.84 23.98 -30.62
C PHE A 15 -7.70 24.64 -29.83
N ALA A 16 -6.59 24.94 -30.50
CA ALA A 16 -5.47 25.75 -30.03
C ALA A 16 -5.90 27.11 -29.43
N ARG A 17 -7.00 27.68 -29.93
CA ARG A 17 -7.60 28.94 -29.45
C ARG A 17 -8.83 28.72 -28.57
N SER A 18 -9.07 27.49 -28.15
CA SER A 18 -10.21 27.09 -27.31
C SER A 18 -10.10 27.69 -25.92
N ARG A 19 -11.25 28.01 -25.32
CA ARG A 19 -11.37 28.34 -23.89
C ARG A 19 -10.95 27.18 -22.98
N LEU A 20 -10.76 25.99 -23.54
CA LEU A 20 -10.36 24.76 -22.83
C LEU A 20 -8.87 24.45 -22.95
N SER A 21 -8.04 25.38 -23.43
CA SER A 21 -6.58 25.20 -23.53
C SER A 21 -5.93 24.78 -22.21
N GLY A 22 -6.35 25.33 -21.06
CA GLY A 22 -5.89 24.90 -19.75
C GLY A 22 -6.23 23.43 -19.41
N ARG A 23 -7.34 22.90 -19.93
CA ARG A 23 -7.71 21.48 -19.79
C ARG A 23 -6.82 20.58 -20.63
N MET A 24 -6.40 21.04 -21.82
CA MET A 24 -5.43 20.33 -22.65
C MET A 24 -4.06 20.28 -21.97
N LEU A 25 -3.56 21.41 -21.46
CA LEU A 25 -2.28 21.46 -20.74
C LEU A 25 -2.28 20.54 -19.52
N ARG A 26 -3.39 20.52 -18.76
CA ARG A 26 -3.58 19.58 -17.65
C ARG A 26 -3.55 18.14 -18.12
N GLY A 27 -4.27 17.81 -19.20
CA GLY A 27 -4.24 16.46 -19.77
C GLY A 27 -2.84 16.06 -20.25
N LEU A 28 -2.10 16.94 -20.91
CA LEU A 28 -0.70 16.68 -21.30
C LEU A 28 0.20 16.45 -20.07
N ALA A 29 0.00 17.21 -18.99
CA ALA A 29 0.72 17.04 -17.74
C ALA A 29 0.39 15.71 -17.02
N ASP A 30 -0.81 15.16 -17.24
CA ASP A 30 -1.23 13.84 -16.73
C ASP A 30 -0.92 12.70 -17.73
N ASN A 31 -0.48 13.01 -18.96
CA ASN A 31 -0.29 12.02 -20.01
C ASN A 31 0.93 11.13 -19.71
N PRO A 32 0.77 9.80 -19.53
CA PRO A 32 1.88 8.91 -19.20
C PRO A 32 2.84 8.64 -20.38
N ALA A 33 2.50 9.06 -21.59
CA ALA A 33 3.35 8.96 -22.78
C ALA A 33 3.91 10.33 -23.24
N ALA A 34 3.69 11.41 -22.49
CA ALA A 34 4.29 12.70 -22.81
C ALA A 34 5.82 12.61 -22.76
N PRO A 35 6.53 12.92 -23.86
CA PRO A 35 7.99 12.83 -23.88
C PRO A 35 8.63 13.96 -23.05
N PRO A 36 9.90 13.80 -22.62
CA PRO A 36 10.60 14.78 -21.80
C PRO A 36 10.54 16.21 -22.37
N GLU A 37 10.61 16.38 -23.69
CA GLU A 37 10.57 17.69 -24.35
C GLU A 37 9.21 18.40 -24.16
N VAL A 38 8.11 17.64 -24.15
CA VAL A 38 6.77 18.17 -23.87
C VAL A 38 6.66 18.58 -22.39
N LEU A 39 7.14 17.71 -21.48
CA LEU A 39 7.15 17.99 -20.04
C LEU A 39 8.03 19.21 -19.71
N SER A 40 9.17 19.36 -20.39
CA SER A 40 10.07 20.52 -20.23
C SER A 40 9.40 21.83 -20.65
N ARG A 41 8.59 21.84 -21.71
CA ARG A 41 7.84 23.05 -22.11
C ARG A 41 6.74 23.39 -21.11
N LEU A 42 6.08 22.38 -20.55
CA LEU A 42 5.06 22.55 -19.51
C LEU A 42 5.59 23.13 -18.19
N THR A 43 6.92 23.17 -17.95
CA THR A 43 7.46 23.81 -16.75
C THR A 43 7.27 25.33 -16.76
N ALA A 44 7.07 25.92 -17.94
CA ALA A 44 6.77 27.35 -18.12
C ALA A 44 5.26 27.67 -18.07
N ALA A 45 4.41 26.65 -17.87
CA ALA A 45 2.97 26.83 -17.70
C ALA A 45 2.63 27.43 -16.32
N GLU A 46 1.34 27.68 -16.07
CA GLU A 46 0.86 28.15 -14.77
C GLU A 46 1.15 27.16 -13.63
N ASP A 47 1.22 27.67 -12.39
CA ASP A 47 1.53 26.89 -11.18
C ASP A 47 0.71 25.62 -11.03
N SER A 48 -0.56 25.63 -11.45
CA SER A 48 -1.45 24.47 -11.38
C SER A 48 -0.89 23.27 -12.17
N ILE A 49 -0.29 23.53 -13.33
CA ILE A 49 0.34 22.53 -14.19
C ILE A 49 1.69 22.11 -13.63
N ARG A 50 2.48 23.07 -13.11
CA ARG A 50 3.78 22.79 -12.49
C ARG A 50 3.65 21.88 -11.27
N PHE A 51 2.64 22.08 -10.43
CA PHE A 51 2.33 21.21 -9.30
C PHE A 51 1.89 19.80 -9.74
N LEU A 52 1.16 19.68 -10.85
CA LEU A 52 0.83 18.36 -11.42
C LEU A 52 2.09 17.63 -11.88
N LEU A 53 3.00 18.32 -12.57
CA LEU A 53 4.28 17.76 -12.98
C LEU A 53 5.12 17.29 -11.77
N ALA A 54 5.19 18.08 -10.69
CA ALA A 54 5.95 17.72 -9.49
C ALA A 54 5.51 16.38 -8.86
N ARG A 55 4.20 16.05 -8.97
CA ARG A 55 3.61 14.81 -8.46
C ARG A 55 3.83 13.60 -9.37
N ARG A 56 4.38 13.78 -10.58
CA ARG A 56 4.62 12.68 -11.52
C ARG A 56 5.72 11.76 -11.02
N ARG A 57 5.42 10.45 -10.95
CA ARG A 57 6.40 9.42 -10.55
C ARG A 57 7.44 9.13 -11.63
N ASP A 58 7.18 9.53 -12.87
CA ASP A 58 8.06 9.39 -14.03
C ASP A 58 8.68 10.73 -14.45
N LEU A 59 8.72 11.73 -13.55
CA LEU A 59 9.28 13.05 -13.83
C LEU A 59 10.77 12.93 -14.26
N PRO A 60 11.17 13.50 -15.41
CA PRO A 60 12.56 13.50 -15.84
C PRO A 60 13.49 14.14 -14.80
N PRO A 61 14.68 13.56 -14.52
CA PRO A 61 15.59 14.07 -13.50
C PRO A 61 15.98 15.54 -13.66
N GLN A 62 16.08 16.03 -14.90
CA GLN A 62 16.41 17.43 -15.20
C GLN A 62 15.29 18.38 -14.76
N ILE A 63 14.03 17.98 -14.94
CA ILE A 63 12.87 18.78 -14.50
C ILE A 63 12.74 18.71 -12.97
N ALA A 64 12.98 17.54 -12.37
CA ALA A 64 13.00 17.39 -10.92
C ALA A 64 14.06 18.30 -10.28
N ALA A 65 15.28 18.36 -10.85
CA ALA A 65 16.34 19.27 -10.39
C ALA A 65 15.96 20.74 -10.55
N LEU A 66 15.33 21.11 -11.68
CA LEU A 66 14.80 22.46 -11.89
C LEU A 66 13.78 22.84 -10.81
N PHE A 67 12.81 21.96 -10.53
CA PHE A 67 11.79 22.21 -9.51
C PHE A 67 12.35 22.24 -8.10
N ALA A 68 13.36 21.43 -7.78
CA ALA A 68 14.03 21.47 -6.49
C ALA A 68 14.83 22.75 -6.24
N ALA A 69 15.29 23.42 -7.30
CA ALA A 69 15.97 24.71 -7.23
C ALA A 69 15.03 25.92 -7.43
N ASP A 70 13.73 25.69 -7.64
CA ASP A 70 12.76 26.74 -7.88
C ASP A 70 12.51 27.58 -6.64
N ASP A 71 12.26 28.88 -6.76
CA ASP A 71 12.02 29.76 -5.61
C ASP A 71 10.66 29.50 -4.92
N ASP A 72 9.66 28.96 -5.63
CA ASP A 72 8.34 28.67 -5.04
C ASP A 72 8.40 27.46 -4.12
N VAL A 73 8.40 27.72 -2.81
CA VAL A 73 8.37 26.69 -1.76
C VAL A 73 7.18 25.73 -1.91
N ARG A 74 6.04 26.16 -2.45
CA ARG A 74 4.88 25.29 -2.66
C ARG A 74 5.19 24.22 -3.71
N LEU A 75 5.93 24.57 -4.76
CA LEU A 75 6.36 23.61 -5.78
C LEU A 75 7.34 22.59 -5.20
N ARG A 76 8.32 23.05 -4.40
CA ARG A 76 9.28 22.17 -3.74
C ARG A 76 8.61 21.20 -2.75
N ARG A 77 7.60 21.66 -2.01
CA ARG A 77 6.78 20.83 -1.11
C ARG A 77 5.97 19.76 -1.86
N GLU A 78 5.47 20.06 -3.06
CA GLU A 78 4.77 19.08 -3.90
C GLU A 78 5.73 18.04 -4.50
N LEU A 79 6.97 18.45 -4.80
CA LEU A 79 8.00 17.57 -5.33
C LEU A 79 8.56 16.62 -4.26
N ALA A 80 8.83 17.10 -3.06
CA ALA A 80 9.60 16.38 -2.04
C ALA A 80 9.07 15.00 -1.63
N PRO A 81 7.75 14.75 -1.54
CA PRO A 81 7.21 13.42 -1.26
C PRO A 81 7.35 12.42 -2.41
N ASN A 82 7.83 12.85 -3.58
CA ASN A 82 7.99 11.97 -4.74
C ASN A 82 9.13 10.97 -4.47
N PRO A 83 8.83 9.67 -4.41
CA PRO A 83 9.84 8.71 -4.00
C PRO A 83 10.74 8.24 -5.15
N CYS A 84 10.46 8.69 -6.38
CA CYS A 84 11.24 8.35 -7.57
C CYS A 84 12.32 9.39 -7.91
N LEU A 85 12.54 10.38 -7.05
CA LEU A 85 13.60 11.38 -7.21
C LEU A 85 14.99 10.73 -7.14
N SER A 86 15.94 11.28 -7.90
CA SER A 86 17.34 10.86 -7.81
C SER A 86 17.95 11.25 -6.47
N ALA A 87 19.01 10.55 -6.05
CA ALA A 87 19.74 10.84 -4.83
C ALA A 87 20.21 12.32 -4.74
N ASP A 88 20.65 12.90 -5.87
CA ASP A 88 21.10 14.29 -5.93
C ASP A 88 19.95 15.27 -5.64
N VAL A 89 18.76 15.04 -6.23
CA VAL A 89 17.59 15.89 -5.99
C VAL A 89 17.07 15.71 -4.56
N GLN A 90 17.07 14.49 -4.04
CA GLN A 90 16.73 14.22 -2.63
C GLN A 90 17.67 14.97 -1.68
N ALA A 91 18.98 15.00 -1.97
CA ALA A 91 19.96 15.71 -1.15
C ALA A 91 19.74 17.23 -1.15
N VAL A 92 19.39 17.82 -2.30
CA VAL A 92 19.02 19.25 -2.39
C VAL A 92 17.80 19.55 -1.53
N LEU A 93 16.73 18.77 -1.67
CA LEU A 93 15.48 18.99 -0.92
C LEU A 93 15.60 18.67 0.57
N ALA A 94 16.47 17.73 0.95
CA ALA A 94 16.76 17.41 2.35
C ALA A 94 17.56 18.51 3.06
N ALA A 95 18.21 19.40 2.30
CA ALA A 95 18.89 20.59 2.80
C ALA A 95 18.08 21.89 2.61
N ASP A 96 16.81 21.78 2.21
CA ASP A 96 15.95 22.95 1.96
C ASP A 96 15.77 23.80 3.22
N ALA A 97 15.65 25.11 3.05
CA ALA A 97 15.37 26.02 4.16
C ALA A 97 14.01 25.73 4.81
N ASP A 98 13.04 25.25 4.04
CA ASP A 98 11.69 24.98 4.51
C ASP A 98 11.56 23.58 5.15
N PRO A 99 11.15 23.47 6.43
CA PRO A 99 11.04 22.18 7.11
C PRO A 99 9.98 21.26 6.49
N GLN A 100 8.92 21.79 5.85
CA GLN A 100 7.91 20.93 5.23
C GLN A 100 8.43 20.27 3.96
N VAL A 101 9.37 20.91 3.24
CA VAL A 101 10.08 20.28 2.13
C VAL A 101 10.93 19.11 2.65
N ARG A 102 11.74 19.34 3.69
CA ARG A 102 12.59 18.29 4.31
C ARG A 102 11.76 17.13 4.86
N ALA A 103 10.65 17.42 5.55
CA ALA A 103 9.70 16.42 6.02
C ALA A 103 9.03 15.67 4.86
N GLY A 104 8.78 16.34 3.73
CA GLY A 104 8.31 15.74 2.49
C GLY A 104 9.25 14.64 1.98
N VAL A 105 10.56 14.90 1.95
CA VAL A 105 11.59 13.90 1.59
C VAL A 105 11.55 12.71 2.55
N ALA A 106 11.46 12.97 3.87
CA ALA A 106 11.36 11.93 4.89
C ALA A 106 10.09 11.06 4.73
N LYS A 107 8.95 11.67 4.35
CA LYS A 107 7.65 11.02 4.10
C LYS A 107 7.60 10.25 2.80
N GLY A 108 8.19 10.75 1.71
CA GLY A 108 8.10 10.11 0.39
C GLY A 108 8.55 8.65 0.40
N ALA A 109 9.56 8.33 1.20
CA ALA A 109 10.03 6.95 1.37
C ALA A 109 9.10 6.04 2.24
N GLN A 110 8.02 6.58 2.84
CA GLN A 110 6.90 5.81 3.39
C GLN A 110 5.84 5.61 2.31
N TYR A 111 5.87 4.49 1.61
CA TYR A 111 4.76 4.22 0.70
C TYR A 111 3.55 3.64 1.44
N PHE A 112 2.55 4.49 1.70
CA PHE A 112 1.16 4.07 1.83
C PHE A 112 0.35 4.84 0.78
N THR A 113 0.14 4.25 -0.40
CA THR A 113 -0.99 4.70 -1.22
C THR A 113 -1.85 3.50 -1.55
N THR A 114 -3.13 3.68 -1.25
CA THR A 114 -4.31 2.85 -1.51
C THR A 114 -4.62 2.72 -3.01
N VAL A 115 -3.60 2.51 -3.85
CA VAL A 115 -3.77 2.26 -5.28
C VAL A 115 -2.95 1.03 -5.66
N GLY A 116 -3.65 -0.08 -5.90
CA GLY A 116 -3.23 -1.21 -6.71
C GLY A 116 -1.97 -1.93 -6.26
N VAL A 117 -2.15 -3.08 -5.60
CA VAL A 117 -1.08 -4.07 -5.33
C VAL A 117 -0.32 -4.49 -6.61
N HIS A 118 -0.92 -4.32 -7.79
CA HIS A 118 -0.47 -4.86 -9.08
C HIS A 118 0.42 -3.92 -9.91
N GLY A 119 0.72 -2.70 -9.42
CA GLY A 119 1.54 -1.70 -10.12
C GLY A 119 2.87 -1.34 -9.45
N ARG A 120 3.35 -2.16 -8.50
CA ARG A 120 4.47 -1.83 -7.60
C ARG A 120 5.81 -1.62 -8.34
N LYS A 121 6.22 -0.37 -8.53
CA LYS A 121 7.64 -0.01 -8.37
C LYS A 121 7.79 0.50 -6.94
N ILE A 122 8.32 -0.35 -6.06
CA ILE A 122 8.74 0.11 -4.73
C ILE A 122 9.96 1.01 -4.99
N PRO A 123 9.87 2.31 -4.65
CA PRO A 123 10.98 3.23 -4.83
C PRO A 123 12.17 2.79 -3.95
N PRO A 124 13.42 3.03 -4.41
CA PRO A 124 14.59 2.73 -3.60
C PRO A 124 14.58 3.56 -2.30
N PRO A 125 15.20 3.05 -1.21
CA PRO A 125 15.35 3.84 0.01
C PRO A 125 16.18 5.11 -0.22
N LEU A 126 16.10 6.07 0.70
CA LEU A 126 16.96 7.25 0.66
C LEU A 126 18.43 6.83 0.83
N THR A 127 19.36 7.68 0.40
CA THR A 127 20.78 7.45 0.69
C THR A 127 21.06 7.59 2.19
N ARG A 128 22.13 6.94 2.66
CA ARG A 128 22.51 7.01 4.09
C ARG A 128 22.81 8.44 4.52
N GLU A 129 23.39 9.24 3.65
CA GLU A 129 23.72 10.64 3.87
C GLU A 129 22.45 11.47 4.09
N VAL A 130 21.41 11.26 3.28
CA VAL A 130 20.12 11.93 3.43
C VAL A 130 19.42 11.50 4.71
N TYR A 131 19.41 10.19 5.03
CA TYR A 131 18.88 9.72 6.31
C TYR A 131 19.58 10.37 7.51
N ALA A 132 20.92 10.42 7.50
CA ALA A 132 21.69 10.99 8.60
C ALA A 132 21.50 12.51 8.74
N LEU A 133 21.30 13.22 7.62
CA LEU A 133 20.97 14.65 7.62
C LEU A 133 19.61 14.88 8.29
N LEU A 134 18.57 14.18 7.83
CA LEU A 134 17.19 14.33 8.33
C LEU A 134 17.04 13.84 9.79
N ALA A 135 17.85 12.87 10.23
CA ALA A 135 17.82 12.38 11.61
C ALA A 135 18.35 13.42 12.61
N ARG A 136 19.15 14.39 12.15
CA ARG A 136 19.69 15.50 12.95
C ARG A 136 19.01 16.82 12.65
N ASP A 137 17.86 16.78 11.97
CA ASP A 137 17.13 17.97 11.60
C ASP A 137 16.73 18.75 12.85
N PRO A 138 16.91 20.08 12.90
CA PRO A 138 16.50 20.87 14.05
C PRO A 138 14.98 20.81 14.29
N GLU A 139 14.17 20.55 13.25
CA GLU A 139 12.72 20.53 13.35
C GLU A 139 12.20 19.14 13.75
N PRO A 140 11.50 18.99 14.89
CA PRO A 140 10.95 17.70 15.32
C PRO A 140 10.01 17.10 14.27
N GLU A 141 9.20 17.88 13.56
CA GLU A 141 8.29 17.37 12.53
C GLU A 141 9.03 16.58 11.43
N VAL A 142 10.25 16.97 11.09
CA VAL A 142 11.09 16.27 10.10
C VAL A 142 11.59 14.95 10.69
N ARG A 143 12.09 14.96 11.93
CA ARG A 143 12.58 13.75 12.62
C ARG A 143 11.45 12.75 12.88
N GLN A 144 10.26 13.22 13.24
CA GLN A 144 9.05 12.41 13.39
C GLN A 144 8.59 11.80 12.06
N ALA A 145 8.69 12.56 10.95
CA ALA A 145 8.46 12.02 9.62
C ALA A 145 9.49 10.95 9.27
N LEU A 146 10.76 11.14 9.64
CA LEU A 146 11.80 10.14 9.43
C LEU A 146 11.59 8.88 10.27
N ALA A 147 11.19 9.01 11.54
CA ALA A 147 10.95 7.91 12.46
C ALA A 147 9.82 6.95 11.98
N ARG A 148 8.82 7.50 11.28
CA ARG A 148 7.76 6.73 10.60
C ARG A 148 8.23 6.02 9.33
N ASN A 149 9.44 6.29 8.85
CA ASN A 149 9.98 5.68 7.64
C ASN A 149 10.36 4.22 7.85
N ARG A 150 9.68 3.31 7.16
CA ARG A 150 9.92 1.86 7.23
C ARG A 150 11.32 1.43 6.75
N HIS A 151 12.01 2.28 5.99
CA HIS A 151 13.35 2.02 5.47
C HIS A 151 14.46 2.74 6.25
N LEU A 152 14.13 3.42 7.36
CA LEU A 152 15.10 4.08 8.23
C LEU A 152 16.17 3.09 8.71
N PRO A 153 17.48 3.34 8.45
CA PRO A 153 18.55 2.51 8.97
C PRO A 153 18.50 2.35 10.49
N LEU A 154 18.79 1.13 10.96
CA LEU A 154 18.65 0.73 12.36
C LEU A 154 19.45 1.62 13.32
N ASP A 155 20.69 1.96 12.96
CA ASP A 155 21.57 2.82 13.76
C ASP A 155 20.98 4.22 13.98
N LEU A 156 20.32 4.76 12.96
CA LEU A 156 19.65 6.06 13.06
C LEU A 156 18.32 5.96 13.82
N ARG A 157 17.60 4.83 13.69
CA ARG A 157 16.42 4.56 14.52
C ARG A 157 16.78 4.50 16.00
N VAL A 158 17.88 3.83 16.36
CA VAL A 158 18.40 3.78 17.74
C VAL A 158 18.71 5.20 18.22
N ALA A 159 19.40 6.01 17.41
CA ALA A 159 19.70 7.39 17.77
C ALA A 159 18.43 8.23 18.03
N LEU A 160 17.35 8.01 17.28
CA LEU A 160 16.08 8.71 17.49
C LEU A 160 15.32 8.26 18.75
N LEU A 161 15.71 7.17 19.42
CA LEU A 161 15.15 6.85 20.74
C LEU A 161 15.67 7.76 21.85
N ASP A 162 16.86 8.31 21.64
CA ASP A 162 17.49 9.29 22.52
C ASP A 162 17.22 10.73 22.06
N ASP A 163 16.23 10.91 21.18
CA ASP A 163 15.81 12.22 20.69
C ASP A 163 15.29 13.10 21.84
N ASP A 164 15.59 14.39 21.75
CA ASP A 164 15.16 15.37 22.75
C ASP A 164 13.65 15.64 22.69
N ASP A 165 13.01 15.37 21.54
CA ASP A 165 11.56 15.36 21.40
C ASP A 165 10.98 13.97 21.75
N ALA A 166 10.26 13.91 22.87
CA ALA A 166 9.66 12.68 23.36
C ALA A 166 8.70 12.02 22.34
N HIS A 167 8.03 12.81 21.48
CA HIS A 167 7.14 12.26 20.46
C HIS A 167 7.92 11.55 19.34
N THR A 168 9.06 12.11 18.92
CA THR A 168 9.98 11.47 17.97
C THR A 168 10.48 10.13 18.51
N ALA A 169 10.92 10.09 19.77
CA ALA A 169 11.37 8.87 20.42
C ALA A 169 10.26 7.80 20.48
N ALA A 170 9.04 8.19 20.85
CA ALA A 170 7.89 7.28 20.90
C ALA A 170 7.55 6.70 19.51
N ILE A 171 7.57 7.52 18.46
CA ILE A 171 7.36 7.06 17.08
C ILE A 171 8.47 6.11 16.65
N ALA A 172 9.73 6.44 16.93
CA ALA A 172 10.87 5.61 16.55
C ALA A 172 10.79 4.22 17.19
N ALA A 173 10.36 4.15 18.46
CA ALA A 173 10.08 2.91 19.18
C ALA A 173 8.90 2.14 18.57
N ALA A 174 7.76 2.80 18.34
CA ALA A 174 6.55 2.17 17.81
C ALA A 174 6.71 1.60 16.39
N GLN A 175 7.66 2.13 15.62
CA GLN A 175 7.95 1.71 14.25
C GLN A 175 9.18 0.79 14.16
N TRP A 176 9.79 0.42 15.29
CA TRP A 176 10.91 -0.51 15.33
C TRP A 176 10.40 -1.96 15.23
N HIS A 177 10.54 -2.57 14.04
CA HIS A 177 10.44 -4.02 13.89
C HIS A 177 11.71 -4.68 14.46
N ALA A 178 11.59 -5.38 15.60
CA ALA A 178 12.65 -6.14 16.28
C ALA A 178 13.79 -5.33 16.92
N PRO A 179 13.59 -4.71 18.10
CA PRO A 179 14.68 -4.14 18.88
C PRO A 179 15.63 -5.24 19.40
N PRO A 180 16.96 -5.05 19.35
CA PRO A 180 17.92 -5.92 20.03
C PRO A 180 17.59 -6.00 21.52
N LEU A 181 17.61 -7.22 22.07
CA LEU A 181 17.21 -7.49 23.46
C LEU A 181 18.00 -6.64 24.48
N ASP A 182 19.27 -6.34 24.20
CA ASP A 182 20.14 -5.55 25.09
C ASP A 182 19.66 -4.09 25.31
N TYR A 183 18.85 -3.55 24.39
CA TYR A 183 18.25 -2.21 24.52
C TYR A 183 16.85 -2.23 25.14
N LEU A 184 16.25 -3.41 25.28
CA LEU A 184 14.86 -3.57 25.68
C LEU A 184 14.65 -3.14 27.13
N ASP A 185 15.54 -3.54 28.04
CA ASP A 185 15.42 -3.23 29.48
C ASP A 185 15.53 -1.70 29.72
N ALA A 186 16.54 -1.04 29.14
CA ALA A 186 16.73 0.41 29.27
C ALA A 186 15.56 1.22 28.70
N LEU A 187 14.90 0.70 27.65
CA LEU A 187 13.78 1.35 27.01
C LEU A 187 12.46 1.11 27.77
N LEU A 188 12.26 -0.09 28.32
CA LEU A 188 11.13 -0.40 29.20
C LEU A 188 11.16 0.38 30.53
N ASP A 189 12.35 0.69 31.03
CA ASP A 189 12.55 1.55 32.21
C ASP A 189 12.12 3.01 31.94
N ARG A 190 12.30 3.50 30.71
CA ARG A 190 11.96 4.88 30.32
C ARG A 190 10.50 5.06 29.94
N ILE A 191 9.90 4.06 29.28
CA ILE A 191 8.50 4.08 28.86
C ILE A 191 7.63 3.65 30.04
N THR A 192 6.80 4.54 30.57
CA THR A 192 5.93 4.23 31.72
C THR A 192 4.49 3.91 31.33
N ASP A 193 4.06 4.29 30.12
CA ASP A 193 2.71 4.01 29.62
C ASP A 193 2.55 2.55 29.15
N ALA A 194 1.44 1.93 29.53
CA ALA A 194 1.16 0.52 29.25
C ALA A 194 0.89 0.24 27.76
N TRP A 195 0.31 1.20 27.03
CA TRP A 195 0.05 1.07 25.60
C TRP A 195 1.34 1.18 24.80
N GLU A 196 2.23 2.12 25.15
CA GLU A 196 3.55 2.25 24.54
C GLU A 196 4.43 0.99 24.76
N ARG A 197 4.39 0.42 25.98
CA ARG A 197 5.03 -0.89 26.26
C ARG A 197 4.43 -2.03 25.44
N SER A 198 3.11 -2.05 25.26
CA SER A 198 2.43 -3.06 24.43
C SER A 198 2.91 -2.98 22.98
N LEU A 199 3.01 -1.78 22.41
CA LEU A 199 3.54 -1.60 21.05
C LEU A 199 4.95 -2.15 20.90
N LEU A 200 5.85 -1.90 21.85
CA LEU A 200 7.22 -2.41 21.83
C LEU A 200 7.27 -3.95 21.77
N LEU A 201 6.44 -4.61 22.58
CA LEU A 201 6.39 -6.08 22.64
C LEU A 201 5.80 -6.70 21.36
N GLN A 202 5.04 -5.96 20.55
CA GLN A 202 4.42 -6.46 19.30
C GLN A 202 5.44 -6.87 18.25
N PHE A 203 6.58 -6.22 18.32
CA PHE A 203 7.60 -6.27 17.31
C PHE A 203 8.84 -7.02 17.77
N LEU A 204 8.81 -7.70 18.93
CA LEU A 204 9.89 -8.56 19.36
C LEU A 204 10.01 -9.77 18.43
N ASP A 205 11.23 -9.99 17.90
CA ASP A 205 11.56 -11.16 17.09
C ASP A 205 12.17 -12.31 17.91
N ALA A 206 12.43 -12.08 19.20
CA ALA A 206 12.94 -13.09 20.13
C ALA A 206 12.08 -13.11 21.40
N PRO A 207 12.05 -14.24 22.15
CA PRO A 207 11.34 -14.30 23.40
C PRO A 207 11.81 -13.22 24.39
N LEU A 208 10.86 -12.53 25.02
CA LEU A 208 11.11 -11.59 26.10
C LEU A 208 11.75 -12.35 27.28
N PRO A 209 12.96 -11.97 27.74
CA PRO A 209 13.63 -12.68 28.82
C PRO A 209 12.74 -12.85 30.07
N THR A 210 12.81 -14.02 30.70
CA THR A 210 11.96 -14.39 31.84
C THR A 210 12.00 -13.35 32.97
N HIS A 211 13.17 -12.81 33.29
CA HIS A 211 13.34 -11.81 34.34
C HIS A 211 12.66 -10.48 34.00
N THR A 212 12.76 -10.02 32.74
CA THR A 212 12.07 -8.82 32.24
C THR A 212 10.55 -9.02 32.26
N ALA A 213 10.06 -10.21 31.88
CA ALA A 213 8.64 -10.54 31.96
C ALA A 213 8.12 -10.47 33.41
N HIS A 214 8.84 -11.04 34.38
CA HIS A 214 8.49 -10.94 35.80
C HIS A 214 8.48 -9.50 36.32
N ALA A 215 9.46 -8.67 35.92
CA ALA A 215 9.51 -7.27 36.31
C ALA A 215 8.31 -6.47 35.78
N LEU A 216 7.90 -6.70 34.53
CA LEU A 216 6.71 -6.08 33.94
C LEU A 216 5.43 -6.51 34.65
N LEU A 217 5.31 -7.79 35.00
CA LEU A 217 4.15 -8.30 35.73
C LEU A 217 4.05 -7.73 37.15
N ALA A 218 5.16 -7.60 37.86
CA ALA A 218 5.19 -6.98 39.19
C ALA A 218 4.66 -5.54 39.15
N GLY A 219 5.09 -4.76 38.15
CA GLY A 219 4.60 -3.39 37.96
C GLY A 219 3.10 -3.31 37.62
N ILE A 220 2.53 -4.33 36.99
CA ILE A 220 1.08 -4.43 36.74
C ILE A 220 0.34 -4.81 38.03
N ASP A 221 0.85 -5.80 38.77
CA ASP A 221 0.23 -6.27 40.02
C ASP A 221 0.21 -5.17 41.11
N ASP A 222 1.19 -4.27 41.09
CA ASP A 222 1.28 -3.10 41.98
C ASP A 222 0.33 -1.94 41.60
N THR A 223 -0.27 -1.96 40.40
CA THR A 223 -1.27 -0.96 40.03
C THR A 223 -2.66 -1.33 40.59
N PRO A 224 -3.38 -0.39 41.24
CA PRO A 224 -4.70 -0.68 41.81
C PRO A 224 -5.64 -1.18 40.71
N ALA A 225 -6.33 -2.30 40.99
CA ALA A 225 -7.17 -3.03 40.04
C ALA A 225 -8.03 -2.09 39.20
N ASP A 226 -7.64 -1.91 37.94
CA ASP A 226 -8.35 -1.04 37.02
C ASP A 226 -9.60 -1.78 36.53
N GLU A 227 -10.77 -1.33 37.01
CA GLU A 227 -12.10 -1.76 36.51
C GLU A 227 -12.24 -1.59 34.99
N SER A 228 -11.33 -0.85 34.34
CA SER A 228 -11.34 -0.52 32.91
C SER A 228 -10.64 -1.55 31.99
N GLY A 229 -9.98 -2.59 32.51
CA GLY A 229 -9.36 -3.64 31.69
C GLY A 229 -8.13 -3.22 30.88
N ARG A 230 -7.50 -2.08 31.19
CA ARG A 230 -6.36 -1.52 30.42
C ARG A 230 -5.09 -2.39 30.45
N ALA A 231 -4.93 -3.25 31.45
CA ALA A 231 -3.76 -4.13 31.55
C ALA A 231 -3.87 -5.40 30.68
N LEU A 232 -5.07 -5.77 30.22
CA LEU A 232 -5.28 -7.05 29.50
C LEU A 232 -4.49 -7.12 28.18
N PRO A 233 -4.46 -6.10 27.31
CA PRO A 233 -3.66 -6.14 26.09
C PRO A 233 -2.18 -6.38 26.37
N LEU A 234 -1.63 -5.69 27.38
CA LEU A 234 -0.23 -5.86 27.78
C LEU A 234 0.03 -7.28 28.33
N LEU A 235 -0.89 -7.83 29.13
CA LEU A 235 -0.79 -9.20 29.65
C LEU A 235 -0.86 -10.25 28.55
N GLU A 236 -1.79 -10.11 27.59
CA GLU A 236 -1.87 -10.97 26.40
C GLU A 236 -0.53 -10.94 25.66
N GLN A 237 0.03 -9.76 25.48
CA GLN A 237 1.26 -9.59 24.75
C GLN A 237 2.49 -10.17 25.45
N ILE A 238 2.65 -9.91 26.75
CA ILE A 238 3.69 -10.55 27.58
C ILE A 238 3.55 -12.07 27.49
N SER A 239 2.34 -12.60 27.64
CA SER A 239 2.11 -14.05 27.61
C SER A 239 2.41 -14.71 26.26
N ALA A 240 2.28 -13.96 25.16
CA ALA A 240 2.60 -14.43 23.81
C ALA A 240 4.11 -14.43 23.49
N VAL A 241 4.90 -13.57 24.14
CA VAL A 241 6.31 -13.36 23.79
C VAL A 241 7.30 -13.76 24.88
N ALA A 242 6.89 -13.94 26.14
CA ALA A 242 7.80 -14.28 27.24
C ALA A 242 8.52 -15.62 27.03
N ASP A 243 9.78 -15.70 27.47
CA ASP A 243 10.49 -16.95 27.71
C ASP A 243 9.93 -17.60 28.98
N LEU A 244 9.06 -18.59 28.78
CA LEU A 244 8.22 -19.16 29.82
C LEU A 244 9.00 -20.09 30.75
N ASP A 245 9.09 -19.71 32.02
CA ASP A 245 9.41 -20.62 33.11
C ASP A 245 8.15 -21.34 33.63
N ALA A 246 8.31 -22.18 34.65
CA ALA A 246 7.20 -22.92 35.24
C ALA A 246 6.14 -22.01 35.90
N ASP A 247 6.56 -20.88 36.47
CA ASP A 247 5.66 -19.95 37.18
C ASP A 247 4.82 -19.16 36.18
N LEU A 248 5.45 -18.55 35.16
CA LEU A 248 4.78 -17.86 34.07
C LEU A 248 3.82 -18.79 33.31
N THR A 249 4.27 -20.02 33.03
CA THR A 249 3.43 -21.03 32.38
C THR A 249 2.16 -21.30 33.20
N SER A 250 2.31 -21.57 34.50
CA SER A 250 1.18 -21.83 35.39
C SER A 250 0.25 -20.61 35.51
N ARG A 251 0.82 -19.41 35.69
CA ARG A 251 0.10 -18.15 35.83
C ARG A 251 -0.77 -17.87 34.61
N PHE A 252 -0.21 -17.96 33.41
CA PHE A 252 -0.94 -17.58 32.22
C PHE A 252 -1.95 -18.65 31.79
N LEU A 253 -1.64 -19.95 31.93
CA LEU A 253 -2.59 -21.03 31.62
C LEU A 253 -3.81 -21.04 32.56
N ALA A 254 -3.67 -20.57 33.80
CA ALA A 254 -4.77 -20.46 34.75
C ALA A 254 -5.82 -19.41 34.33
N SER A 255 -5.47 -18.46 33.45
CA SER A 255 -6.38 -17.41 32.97
C SER A 255 -7.03 -17.80 31.64
N PRO A 256 -8.35 -17.98 31.59
CA PRO A 256 -9.05 -18.29 30.35
C PRO A 256 -8.80 -17.29 29.23
N LYS A 257 -8.64 -16.00 29.57
CA LYS A 257 -8.42 -14.90 28.62
C LYS A 257 -7.03 -14.92 27.98
N LEU A 258 -6.03 -15.50 28.66
CA LEU A 258 -4.64 -15.50 28.19
C LEU A 258 -4.26 -16.78 27.43
N ARG A 259 -5.06 -17.85 27.53
CA ARG A 259 -4.74 -19.15 26.92
C ARG A 259 -4.44 -19.08 25.42
N ALA A 260 -5.14 -18.24 24.67
CA ALA A 260 -4.88 -18.09 23.22
C ALA A 260 -3.51 -17.45 22.97
N ALA A 261 -3.18 -16.40 23.72
CA ALA A 261 -1.87 -15.75 23.62
C ALA A 261 -0.73 -16.70 24.03
N VAL A 262 -0.90 -17.43 25.14
CA VAL A 262 0.08 -18.44 25.59
C VAL A 262 0.23 -19.58 24.59
N ALA A 263 -0.86 -20.03 23.97
CA ALA A 263 -0.81 -21.07 22.94
C ALA A 263 0.07 -20.67 21.74
N ALA A 264 0.08 -19.39 21.39
CA ALA A 264 0.93 -18.83 20.35
C ALA A 264 2.41 -18.68 20.78
N ASN A 265 2.72 -18.78 22.08
CA ASN A 265 4.07 -18.54 22.60
C ASN A 265 5.04 -19.66 22.18
N PRO A 266 6.12 -19.35 21.43
CA PRO A 266 7.03 -20.36 20.90
C PRO A 266 7.78 -21.16 21.97
N THR A 267 7.92 -20.63 23.19
CA THR A 267 8.63 -21.29 24.31
C THR A 267 7.73 -22.22 25.13
N LEU A 268 6.42 -22.22 24.88
CA LEU A 268 5.48 -23.08 25.61
C LEU A 268 5.86 -24.56 25.43
N PRO A 269 6.05 -25.34 26.52
CA PRO A 269 6.39 -26.75 26.41
C PRO A 269 5.35 -27.55 25.61
N SER A 270 5.83 -28.48 24.79
CA SER A 270 5.00 -29.26 23.85
C SER A 270 3.86 -30.03 24.52
N VAL A 271 4.02 -30.43 25.79
CA VAL A 271 2.95 -31.07 26.58
C VAL A 271 1.74 -30.15 26.77
N HIS A 272 1.97 -28.85 26.98
CA HIS A 272 0.90 -27.86 27.11
C HIS A 272 0.31 -27.51 25.75
N VAL A 273 1.13 -27.42 24.70
CA VAL A 273 0.65 -27.24 23.32
C VAL A 273 -0.33 -28.37 22.93
N ALA A 274 0.03 -29.63 23.21
CA ALA A 274 -0.81 -30.79 22.94
C ALA A 274 -2.13 -30.78 23.74
N ALA A 275 -2.11 -30.27 24.98
CA ALA A 275 -3.33 -30.09 25.77
C ALA A 275 -4.23 -29.01 25.17
N LEU A 276 -3.66 -27.85 24.80
CA LEU A 276 -4.40 -26.72 24.22
C LEU A 276 -4.94 -27.00 22.82
N ALA A 277 -4.40 -27.99 22.09
CA ALA A 277 -4.97 -28.49 20.84
C ALA A 277 -6.41 -28.99 20.99
N HIS A 278 -6.82 -29.35 22.21
CA HIS A 278 -8.15 -29.83 22.58
C HIS A 278 -8.93 -28.81 23.44
N ASP A 279 -8.45 -27.56 23.50
CA ASP A 279 -9.11 -26.53 24.30
C ASP A 279 -10.55 -26.28 23.80
N PRO A 280 -11.54 -26.09 24.69
CA PRO A 280 -12.91 -25.80 24.25
C PRO A 280 -13.04 -24.49 23.45
N HIS A 281 -12.13 -23.54 23.64
CA HIS A 281 -12.15 -22.25 22.96
C HIS A 281 -11.54 -22.31 21.56
N ASN A 282 -12.26 -21.79 20.57
CA ASN A 282 -11.83 -21.84 19.17
C ASN A 282 -10.56 -21.02 18.92
N GLU A 283 -10.47 -19.84 19.53
CA GLU A 283 -9.33 -18.93 19.49
C GLU A 283 -8.04 -19.57 20.02
N VAL A 284 -8.14 -20.43 21.04
CA VAL A 284 -6.98 -21.15 21.60
C VAL A 284 -6.50 -22.21 20.62
N ARG A 285 -7.40 -23.00 20.04
CA ARG A 285 -7.06 -24.00 19.03
C ARG A 285 -6.48 -23.36 17.77
N ALA A 286 -7.03 -22.22 17.33
CA ALA A 286 -6.50 -21.43 16.22
C ALA A 286 -5.07 -20.95 16.49
N ALA A 287 -4.79 -20.47 17.71
CA ALA A 287 -3.45 -20.07 18.12
C ALA A 287 -2.46 -21.24 18.12
N VAL A 288 -2.86 -22.44 18.56
CA VAL A 288 -2.04 -23.66 18.46
C VAL A 288 -1.73 -23.97 16.99
N VAL A 289 -2.74 -23.98 16.11
CA VAL A 289 -2.57 -24.25 14.67
C VAL A 289 -1.61 -23.27 14.00
N ALA A 290 -1.66 -21.99 14.41
CA ALA A 290 -0.82 -20.93 13.87
C ALA A 290 0.66 -21.06 14.25
N ARG A 291 1.03 -21.95 15.17
CA ARG A 291 2.43 -22.17 15.57
C ARG A 291 3.27 -22.74 14.42
N ARG A 292 4.49 -22.22 14.27
CA ARG A 292 5.46 -22.68 13.27
C ARG A 292 6.00 -24.07 13.59
N ASP A 293 6.25 -24.35 14.86
CA ASP A 293 6.88 -25.58 15.38
C ASP A 293 5.90 -26.74 15.58
N LEU A 294 4.59 -26.52 15.35
CA LEU A 294 3.59 -27.58 15.47
C LEU A 294 3.80 -28.66 14.40
N ASP A 295 3.73 -29.91 14.83
CA ASP A 295 3.75 -31.06 13.94
C ASP A 295 2.63 -30.94 12.87
N PRO A 296 2.93 -31.11 11.57
CA PRO A 296 1.94 -30.97 10.51
C PRO A 296 0.75 -31.93 10.62
N VAL A 297 0.95 -33.16 11.09
CA VAL A 297 -0.14 -34.14 11.22
C VAL A 297 -1.05 -33.74 12.37
N LEU A 298 -0.49 -33.35 13.51
CA LEU A 298 -1.25 -32.81 14.63
C LEU A 298 -2.00 -31.54 14.20
N ARG A 299 -1.33 -30.62 13.49
CA ARG A 299 -1.96 -29.40 12.96
C ARG A 299 -3.23 -29.72 12.21
N GLU A 300 -3.18 -30.59 11.21
CA GLU A 300 -4.34 -30.97 10.39
C GLU A 300 -5.42 -31.75 11.17
N SER A 301 -5.11 -32.31 12.35
CA SER A 301 -6.11 -33.00 13.18
C SER A 301 -6.98 -32.06 14.02
N ILE A 302 -6.49 -30.83 14.32
CA ILE A 302 -7.17 -29.88 15.21
C ILE A 302 -8.40 -29.28 14.50
N PRO A 303 -9.60 -29.32 15.09
CA PRO A 303 -10.76 -28.65 14.53
C PRO A 303 -10.73 -27.14 14.87
N VAL A 304 -10.80 -26.28 13.86
CA VAL A 304 -10.94 -24.83 14.03
C VAL A 304 -12.09 -24.36 13.16
N GLU A 305 -12.97 -23.55 13.74
CA GLU A 305 -14.04 -22.84 13.05
C GLU A 305 -13.49 -21.51 12.56
N TYR A 306 -13.78 -21.17 11.31
CA TYR A 306 -13.30 -19.94 10.71
C TYR A 306 -14.45 -19.02 10.32
N ASP A 307 -14.17 -17.72 10.39
CA ASP A 307 -15.03 -16.65 9.89
C ASP A 307 -14.32 -15.94 8.73
N ASP A 308 -14.97 -15.89 7.57
CA ASP A 308 -14.49 -15.15 6.40
C ASP A 308 -14.35 -13.64 6.67
N GLY A 309 -15.02 -13.11 7.69
CA GLY A 309 -14.85 -11.73 8.15
C GLY A 309 -13.58 -11.47 8.96
N SER A 310 -12.85 -12.51 9.37
CA SER A 310 -11.65 -12.37 10.21
C SER A 310 -10.46 -11.80 9.44
N TYR A 311 -9.76 -10.83 10.07
CA TYR A 311 -8.51 -10.26 9.57
C TYR A 311 -7.25 -10.97 10.08
N GLU A 312 -7.39 -12.07 10.81
CA GLU A 312 -6.25 -12.78 11.39
C GLU A 312 -5.33 -13.37 10.32
N ILE A 313 -4.02 -13.26 10.53
CA ILE A 313 -2.97 -13.77 9.65
C ILE A 313 -1.87 -14.47 10.46
N VAL A 314 -1.28 -15.51 9.88
CA VAL A 314 -0.14 -16.24 10.43
C VAL A 314 1.14 -15.69 9.80
N ARG A 315 1.78 -14.77 10.51
CA ARG A 315 2.89 -13.94 9.99
C ARG A 315 4.05 -14.75 9.40
N TRP A 316 4.47 -15.84 10.05
CA TRP A 316 5.57 -16.67 9.54
C TRP A 316 5.27 -17.33 8.19
N VAL A 317 3.99 -17.59 7.85
CA VAL A 317 3.62 -18.12 6.53
C VAL A 317 3.86 -17.07 5.44
N ALA A 318 3.58 -15.81 5.76
CA ALA A 318 3.81 -14.69 4.83
C ALA A 318 5.29 -14.35 4.66
N ASP A 319 6.08 -14.44 5.73
CA ASP A 319 7.42 -13.84 5.77
C ASP A 319 8.59 -14.84 5.64
N ALA A 320 8.40 -16.11 6.05
CA ALA A 320 9.50 -17.08 6.08
C ALA A 320 9.93 -17.53 4.67
N ASP A 321 11.20 -17.90 4.52
CA ASP A 321 11.65 -18.62 3.33
C ASP A 321 11.18 -20.08 3.42
N LEU A 322 10.12 -20.41 2.67
CA LEU A 322 9.47 -21.71 2.68
C LEU A 322 9.72 -22.43 1.34
N PRO A 323 10.22 -23.68 1.36
CA PRO A 323 10.29 -24.51 0.16
C PRO A 323 8.93 -24.60 -0.56
N GLU A 324 8.95 -24.74 -1.89
CA GLU A 324 7.75 -24.92 -2.73
C GLU A 324 6.80 -25.99 -2.17
N ARG A 325 7.36 -27.12 -1.71
CA ARG A 325 6.60 -28.23 -1.14
C ARG A 325 5.78 -27.81 0.08
N ASP A 326 6.39 -27.08 1.01
CA ASP A 326 5.72 -26.65 2.23
C ASP A 326 4.62 -25.63 1.91
N ARG A 327 4.86 -24.77 0.92
CA ARG A 327 3.84 -23.83 0.41
C ARG A 327 2.65 -24.58 -0.24
N LEU A 328 2.90 -25.65 -0.99
CA LEU A 328 1.86 -26.52 -1.53
C LEU A 328 1.07 -27.25 -0.43
N ASP A 329 1.74 -27.75 0.60
CA ASP A 329 1.10 -28.41 1.73
C ASP A 329 0.21 -27.41 2.49
N ILE A 330 0.68 -26.16 2.70
CA ILE A 330 -0.13 -25.09 3.28
C ILE A 330 -1.32 -24.73 2.39
N ALA A 331 -1.15 -24.62 1.07
CA ALA A 331 -2.24 -24.32 0.14
C ALA A 331 -3.36 -25.37 0.15
N ARG A 332 -3.05 -26.60 0.58
CA ARG A 332 -3.99 -27.73 0.71
C ARG A 332 -4.40 -28.01 2.15
N SER A 333 -3.87 -27.27 3.12
CA SER A 333 -4.21 -27.40 4.53
C SER A 333 -5.72 -27.22 4.71
N ARG A 334 -6.33 -27.91 5.68
CA ARG A 334 -7.72 -27.65 6.06
C ARG A 334 -7.91 -26.26 6.69
N HIS A 335 -6.83 -25.65 7.14
CA HIS A 335 -6.84 -24.43 7.93
C HIS A 335 -6.86 -23.19 7.04
N GLN A 336 -8.04 -22.58 6.91
CA GLN A 336 -8.26 -21.39 6.11
C GLN A 336 -7.27 -20.26 6.46
N ILE A 337 -6.93 -20.08 7.74
CA ILE A 337 -6.01 -19.01 8.16
C ILE A 337 -4.62 -19.16 7.53
N LEU A 338 -4.13 -20.39 7.32
CA LEU A 338 -2.83 -20.63 6.69
C LEU A 338 -2.91 -20.36 5.18
N ARG A 339 -3.97 -20.85 4.51
CA ARG A 339 -4.23 -20.59 3.09
C ARG A 339 -4.37 -19.10 2.81
N LYS A 340 -5.14 -18.38 3.62
CA LYS A 340 -5.29 -16.92 3.57
C LYS A 340 -3.96 -16.22 3.78
N SER A 341 -3.17 -16.62 4.77
CA SER A 341 -1.86 -16.00 5.04
C SER A 341 -0.87 -16.23 3.90
N LEU A 342 -0.93 -17.39 3.25
CA LEU A 342 -0.10 -17.72 2.09
C LEU A 342 -0.32 -16.74 0.93
N THR A 343 -1.56 -16.26 0.72
CA THR A 343 -1.88 -15.25 -0.32
C THR A 343 -1.23 -13.88 -0.09
N LEU A 344 -0.64 -13.60 1.06
CA LEU A 344 0.09 -12.34 1.28
C LEU A 344 1.46 -12.33 0.62
N ARG A 345 1.97 -13.51 0.26
CA ARG A 345 3.24 -13.68 -0.43
C ARG A 345 3.14 -13.22 -1.87
N SER A 346 4.22 -12.61 -2.38
CA SER A 346 4.32 -12.19 -3.78
C SER A 346 5.07 -13.18 -4.68
N ASP A 347 5.53 -14.31 -4.12
CA ASP A 347 6.43 -15.28 -4.77
C ASP A 347 5.76 -16.66 -5.00
N LEU A 348 4.42 -16.71 -5.02
CA LEU A 348 3.67 -17.94 -5.22
C LEU A 348 3.77 -18.41 -6.68
N SER A 349 3.83 -19.73 -6.88
CA SER A 349 3.73 -20.33 -8.20
C SER A 349 2.30 -20.33 -8.72
N ASP A 350 2.14 -20.42 -10.04
CA ASP A 350 0.83 -20.50 -10.68
C ASP A 350 0.04 -21.75 -10.24
N GLU A 351 0.72 -22.85 -9.85
CA GLU A 351 0.06 -24.03 -9.29
C GLU A 351 -0.62 -23.71 -7.95
N ILE A 352 0.09 -23.06 -7.03
CA ILE A 352 -0.46 -22.67 -5.73
C ILE A 352 -1.61 -21.68 -5.93
N ILE A 353 -1.43 -20.68 -6.80
CA ILE A 353 -2.47 -19.69 -7.10
C ILE A 353 -3.71 -20.39 -7.69
N ALA A 354 -3.54 -21.40 -8.55
CA ALA A 354 -4.66 -22.16 -9.11
C ALA A 354 -5.44 -22.99 -8.08
N ILE A 355 -4.76 -23.48 -7.03
CA ILE A 355 -5.39 -24.15 -5.88
C ILE A 355 -6.20 -23.12 -5.08
N LEU A 356 -5.56 -22.03 -4.63
CA LEU A 356 -6.18 -21.00 -3.80
C LEU A 356 -7.30 -20.23 -4.54
N ALA A 357 -7.22 -20.13 -5.86
CA ALA A 357 -8.29 -19.51 -6.66
C ALA A 357 -9.61 -20.28 -6.56
N ARG A 358 -9.56 -21.59 -6.28
CA ARG A 358 -10.73 -22.48 -6.12
C ARG A 358 -11.00 -22.81 -4.65
N ASP A 359 -10.43 -22.05 -3.73
CA ASP A 359 -10.64 -22.24 -2.29
C ASP A 359 -12.14 -22.15 -1.97
N GLU A 360 -12.58 -22.88 -0.96
CA GLU A 360 -13.97 -22.82 -0.46
C GLU A 360 -14.27 -21.47 0.21
N SER A 361 -13.26 -20.88 0.86
CA SER A 361 -13.37 -19.60 1.56
C SER A 361 -13.44 -18.43 0.58
N PHE A 362 -14.43 -17.56 0.78
CA PHE A 362 -14.50 -16.31 0.02
C PHE A 362 -13.30 -15.40 0.34
N ALA A 363 -12.88 -15.34 1.60
CA ALA A 363 -11.76 -14.50 2.02
C ALA A 363 -10.43 -14.89 1.35
N VAL A 364 -10.16 -16.20 1.19
CA VAL A 364 -8.96 -16.66 0.47
C VAL A 364 -9.03 -16.25 -1.01
N ARG A 365 -10.16 -16.50 -1.68
CA ARG A 365 -10.37 -16.11 -3.07
C ARG A 365 -10.25 -14.60 -3.28
N LEU A 366 -10.82 -13.80 -2.38
CA LEU A 366 -10.69 -12.34 -2.36
C LEU A 366 -9.22 -11.92 -2.28
N PHE A 367 -8.46 -12.50 -1.34
CA PHE A 367 -7.04 -12.14 -1.18
C PHE A 367 -6.20 -12.57 -2.38
N VAL A 368 -6.52 -13.69 -3.05
CA VAL A 368 -5.87 -14.04 -4.33
C VAL A 368 -6.03 -12.88 -5.33
N CYS A 369 -7.25 -12.38 -5.53
CA CYS A 369 -7.51 -11.25 -6.42
C CYS A 369 -6.81 -9.96 -6.00
N GLU A 370 -6.74 -9.67 -4.70
CA GLU A 370 -6.12 -8.44 -4.18
C GLU A 370 -4.60 -8.49 -4.20
N ARG A 371 -3.98 -9.66 -4.05
CA ARG A 371 -2.56 -9.77 -3.73
C ARG A 371 -1.71 -10.41 -4.82
N GLN A 372 -2.31 -11.25 -5.67
CA GLN A 372 -1.57 -12.06 -6.63
C GLN A 372 -1.56 -11.42 -8.02
N PRO A 373 -0.39 -11.07 -8.59
CA PRO A 373 -0.30 -10.49 -9.93
C PRO A 373 -0.77 -11.40 -11.06
N SER A 374 -0.81 -12.72 -10.83
CA SER A 374 -1.34 -13.71 -11.77
C SER A 374 -2.72 -14.24 -11.40
N ALA A 375 -3.49 -13.48 -10.58
CA ALA A 375 -4.87 -13.86 -10.25
C ALA A 375 -5.68 -14.19 -11.53
N PRO A 376 -6.41 -15.33 -11.56
CA PRO A 376 -7.13 -15.73 -12.76
C PRO A 376 -8.27 -14.77 -13.10
N GLY A 377 -8.43 -14.45 -14.39
CA GLY A 377 -9.47 -13.53 -14.87
C GLY A 377 -10.90 -13.96 -14.50
N TRP A 378 -11.21 -15.26 -14.58
CA TRP A 378 -12.53 -15.77 -14.20
C TRP A 378 -12.85 -15.51 -12.72
N LEU A 379 -11.85 -15.63 -11.85
CA LEU A 379 -12.02 -15.39 -10.41
C LEU A 379 -12.22 -13.89 -10.14
N LEU A 380 -11.43 -13.03 -10.79
CA LEU A 380 -11.60 -11.59 -10.72
C LEU A 380 -13.02 -11.18 -11.11
N ALA A 381 -13.54 -11.71 -12.21
CA ALA A 381 -14.91 -11.44 -12.66
C ALA A 381 -15.97 -11.95 -11.67
N GLU A 382 -15.77 -13.15 -11.11
CA GLU A 382 -16.66 -13.73 -10.08
C GLU A 382 -16.72 -12.85 -8.83
N ILE A 383 -15.56 -12.51 -8.26
CA ILE A 383 -15.47 -11.73 -7.02
C ILE A 383 -16.03 -10.31 -7.22
N VAL A 384 -15.72 -9.65 -8.34
CA VAL A 384 -16.28 -8.31 -8.65
C VAL A 384 -17.81 -8.35 -8.79
N GLY A 385 -18.38 -9.47 -9.22
CA GLY A 385 -19.83 -9.66 -9.29
C GLY A 385 -20.52 -9.85 -7.93
N GLN A 386 -19.79 -10.28 -6.91
CA GLN A 386 -20.34 -10.64 -5.59
C GLN A 386 -19.97 -9.63 -4.48
N TRP A 387 -18.87 -8.88 -4.65
CA TRP A 387 -18.28 -8.05 -3.59
C TRP A 387 -18.66 -6.56 -3.69
N HIS A 388 -19.05 -5.97 -2.56
CA HIS A 388 -19.57 -4.60 -2.47
C HIS A 388 -18.79 -3.72 -1.47
N SER A 389 -17.63 -4.15 -0.99
CA SER A 389 -16.83 -3.44 0.02
C SER A 389 -15.56 -2.80 -0.57
N PHE A 390 -14.66 -2.29 0.28
CA PHE A 390 -13.57 -1.36 -0.03
C PHE A 390 -12.55 -1.79 -1.11
N SER A 391 -12.50 -3.06 -1.51
CA SER A 391 -11.45 -3.60 -2.40
C SER A 391 -11.84 -3.82 -3.86
N ARG A 392 -13.06 -3.43 -4.27
CA ARG A 392 -13.56 -3.64 -5.65
C ARG A 392 -12.67 -3.01 -6.74
N TRP A 393 -12.07 -1.86 -6.48
CA TRP A 393 -11.47 -1.00 -7.51
C TRP A 393 -10.15 -1.54 -8.09
N ASP A 394 -9.31 -2.14 -7.25
CA ASP A 394 -8.02 -2.68 -7.69
C ASP A 394 -8.15 -3.94 -8.55
N MET A 395 -9.25 -4.69 -8.41
CA MET A 395 -9.49 -5.92 -9.18
C MET A 395 -9.89 -5.65 -10.63
N ILE A 396 -10.67 -4.60 -10.87
CA ILE A 396 -11.09 -4.21 -12.23
C ILE A 396 -9.89 -3.69 -13.03
N ALA A 397 -8.96 -3.01 -12.36
CA ALA A 397 -7.72 -2.51 -12.96
C ALA A 397 -6.66 -3.60 -13.18
N HIS A 398 -6.92 -4.85 -12.75
CA HIS A 398 -5.97 -5.94 -12.91
C HIS A 398 -5.76 -6.29 -14.39
N ALA A 399 -4.50 -6.55 -14.79
CA ALA A 399 -4.15 -6.88 -16.18
C ALA A 399 -4.81 -8.17 -16.74
N ASN A 400 -5.38 -9.01 -15.86
CA ASN A 400 -6.03 -10.27 -16.21
C ASN A 400 -7.56 -10.14 -16.16
N PHE A 401 -8.09 -8.94 -15.88
CA PHE A 401 -9.53 -8.75 -15.83
C PHE A 401 -10.15 -9.05 -17.21
N PRO A 402 -11.17 -9.93 -17.32
CA PRO A 402 -11.67 -10.36 -18.61
C PRO A 402 -12.35 -9.24 -19.39
N ALA A 403 -12.09 -9.17 -20.70
CA ALA A 403 -12.65 -8.16 -21.58
C ALA A 403 -14.18 -8.21 -21.70
N ASP A 404 -14.77 -9.41 -21.64
CA ASP A 404 -16.21 -9.64 -21.63
C ASP A 404 -16.86 -9.16 -20.32
N ALA A 405 -16.21 -9.43 -19.18
CA ALA A 405 -16.61 -8.87 -17.88
C ALA A 405 -16.51 -7.33 -17.87
N ALA A 406 -15.45 -6.77 -18.44
CA ALA A 406 -15.31 -5.32 -18.61
C ALA A 406 -16.43 -4.73 -19.49
N ALA A 407 -16.78 -5.39 -20.60
CA ALA A 407 -17.87 -4.97 -21.47
C ALA A 407 -19.26 -5.09 -20.81
N ALA A 408 -19.43 -5.98 -19.84
CA ALA A 408 -20.64 -6.04 -19.01
C ALA A 408 -20.70 -4.87 -18.03
N LEU A 409 -19.59 -4.57 -17.34
CA LEU A 409 -19.49 -3.44 -16.41
C LEU A 409 -19.61 -2.08 -17.11
N ALA A 410 -19.16 -1.95 -18.36
CA ALA A 410 -19.35 -0.75 -19.18
C ALA A 410 -20.84 -0.41 -19.43
N ARG A 411 -21.74 -1.37 -19.22
CA ARG A 411 -23.21 -1.19 -19.33
C ARG A 411 -23.90 -1.18 -17.97
N SER A 412 -23.14 -1.13 -16.88
CA SER A 412 -23.65 -1.06 -15.51
C SER A 412 -24.45 0.21 -15.28
N ALA A 413 -25.50 0.14 -14.43
CA ALA A 413 -26.22 1.32 -13.97
C ALA A 413 -25.35 2.22 -13.07
N ASP A 414 -24.44 1.64 -12.29
CA ASP A 414 -23.47 2.36 -11.45
C ASP A 414 -22.37 2.99 -12.33
N SER A 415 -22.22 4.31 -12.27
CA SER A 415 -21.22 5.06 -13.03
C SER A 415 -19.80 4.74 -12.60
N THR A 416 -19.58 4.34 -11.35
CA THR A 416 -18.26 3.98 -10.83
C THR A 416 -17.73 2.71 -11.50
N HIS A 417 -18.60 1.73 -11.78
CA HIS A 417 -18.20 0.54 -12.55
C HIS A 417 -17.79 0.91 -13.96
N ARG A 418 -18.58 1.77 -14.62
CA ARG A 418 -18.31 2.24 -15.98
C ARG A 418 -17.01 3.02 -16.05
N GLU A 419 -16.75 3.91 -15.09
CA GLU A 419 -15.53 4.71 -15.04
C GLU A 419 -14.30 3.81 -14.96
N GLN A 420 -14.31 2.79 -14.11
CA GLN A 420 -13.15 1.94 -13.85
C GLN A 420 -12.77 1.00 -15.00
N VAL A 421 -13.73 0.63 -15.83
CA VAL A 421 -13.46 -0.17 -17.04
C VAL A 421 -13.25 0.68 -18.29
N ALA A 422 -13.52 1.98 -18.24
CA ALA A 422 -13.59 2.80 -19.45
C ALA A 422 -12.27 2.88 -20.23
N ASP A 423 -11.13 2.71 -19.57
CA ASP A 423 -9.79 2.66 -20.18
C ASP A 423 -9.24 1.23 -20.34
N HIS A 424 -10.06 0.21 -20.07
CA HIS A 424 -9.67 -1.19 -20.21
C HIS A 424 -9.39 -1.51 -21.70
N ALA A 425 -8.19 -2.03 -21.97
CA ALA A 425 -7.67 -2.24 -23.33
C ALA A 425 -8.47 -3.26 -24.16
N GLY A 426 -9.16 -4.19 -23.49
CA GLY A 426 -10.00 -5.20 -24.13
C GLY A 426 -11.42 -4.72 -24.50
N LEU A 427 -11.81 -3.48 -24.21
CA LEU A 427 -13.16 -3.00 -24.55
C LEU A 427 -13.36 -2.93 -26.07
N PRO A 428 -14.51 -3.42 -26.60
CA PRO A 428 -14.89 -3.20 -27.99
C PRO A 428 -15.02 -1.70 -28.30
N VAL A 429 -14.66 -1.28 -29.51
CA VAL A 429 -14.75 0.13 -29.96
C VAL A 429 -16.15 0.70 -29.74
N ALA A 430 -17.21 -0.05 -30.04
CA ALA A 430 -18.59 0.37 -29.83
C ALA A 430 -18.93 0.65 -28.36
N ALA A 431 -18.32 -0.07 -27.41
CA ALA A 431 -18.48 0.20 -25.98
C ALA A 431 -17.77 1.50 -25.59
N ILE A 432 -16.56 1.73 -26.09
CA ILE A 432 -15.81 2.98 -25.85
C ILE A 432 -16.59 4.17 -26.41
N GLU A 433 -17.14 4.06 -27.62
CA GLU A 433 -17.98 5.10 -28.23
C GLU A 433 -19.23 5.42 -27.40
N ALA A 434 -19.86 4.42 -26.78
CA ALA A 434 -20.97 4.63 -25.87
C ALA A 434 -20.51 5.40 -24.61
N LEU A 435 -19.39 5.00 -24.01
CA LEU A 435 -18.83 5.64 -22.81
C LEU A 435 -18.33 7.07 -23.06
N LEU A 436 -17.89 7.41 -24.28
CA LEU A 436 -17.58 8.80 -24.66
C LEU A 436 -18.82 9.71 -24.63
N ARG A 437 -20.03 9.14 -24.65
CA ARG A 437 -21.31 9.85 -24.57
C ARG A 437 -22.02 9.63 -23.24
N ASP A 438 -21.33 9.09 -22.24
CA ASP A 438 -21.89 8.82 -20.93
C ASP A 438 -22.31 10.10 -20.21
N ASP A 439 -23.35 10.03 -19.38
CA ASP A 439 -23.80 11.18 -18.59
C ASP A 439 -22.78 11.56 -17.51
N ASP A 440 -22.04 10.58 -16.99
CA ASP A 440 -21.03 10.79 -15.95
C ASP A 440 -19.71 11.34 -16.54
N PRO A 441 -19.23 12.51 -16.06
CA PRO A 441 -17.98 13.09 -16.57
C PRO A 441 -16.76 12.20 -16.33
N GLY A 442 -16.69 11.47 -15.21
CA GLY A 442 -15.56 10.59 -14.91
C GLY A 442 -15.43 9.44 -15.90
N VAL A 443 -16.57 8.86 -16.27
CA VAL A 443 -16.66 7.86 -17.35
C VAL A 443 -16.15 8.43 -18.67
N ARG A 444 -16.65 9.59 -19.10
CA ARG A 444 -16.20 10.24 -20.35
C ARG A 444 -14.71 10.52 -20.37
N ARG A 445 -14.15 11.00 -19.24
CA ARG A 445 -12.71 11.29 -19.07
C ARG A 445 -11.87 10.04 -19.32
N ARG A 446 -12.20 8.94 -18.66
CA ARG A 446 -11.44 7.68 -18.77
C ARG A 446 -11.64 7.00 -20.11
N ALA A 447 -12.85 7.08 -20.69
CA ALA A 447 -13.10 6.60 -22.05
C ALA A 447 -12.21 7.33 -23.06
N ALA A 448 -12.08 8.66 -22.95
CA ALA A 448 -11.20 9.47 -23.81
C ALA A 448 -9.70 9.17 -23.59
N ALA A 449 -9.31 8.64 -22.44
CA ALA A 449 -7.96 8.18 -22.14
C ALA A 449 -7.67 6.71 -22.56
N ASN A 450 -8.67 5.99 -23.10
CA ASN A 450 -8.51 4.60 -23.52
C ASN A 450 -7.51 4.46 -24.68
N ARG A 451 -6.51 3.60 -24.50
CA ARG A 451 -5.41 3.38 -25.48
C ARG A 451 -5.86 2.77 -26.80
N ALA A 452 -7.06 2.21 -26.86
CA ALA A 452 -7.63 1.66 -28.08
C ALA A 452 -8.17 2.74 -29.03
N LEU A 453 -8.28 4.01 -28.59
CA LEU A 453 -8.74 5.10 -29.44
C LEU A 453 -7.69 5.48 -30.50
N PRO A 454 -8.07 5.53 -31.80
CA PRO A 454 -7.19 6.02 -32.86
C PRO A 454 -6.86 7.51 -32.70
N ALA A 455 -5.68 7.92 -33.20
CA ALA A 455 -5.21 9.30 -33.14
C ALA A 455 -6.21 10.32 -33.74
N ASP A 456 -6.86 9.99 -34.86
CA ASP A 456 -7.85 10.87 -35.49
C ASP A 456 -9.06 11.12 -34.57
N CYS A 457 -9.50 10.11 -33.83
CA CYS A 457 -10.56 10.28 -32.83
C CYS A 457 -10.12 11.22 -31.71
N LEU A 458 -8.87 11.10 -31.23
CA LEU A 458 -8.32 12.00 -30.21
C LEU A 458 -8.28 13.46 -30.69
N ILE A 459 -7.90 13.69 -31.95
CA ILE A 459 -7.91 15.04 -32.55
C ILE A 459 -9.33 15.62 -32.59
N VAL A 460 -10.34 14.79 -32.90
CA VAL A 460 -11.76 15.23 -32.84
C VAL A 460 -12.17 15.55 -31.40
N LEU A 461 -11.80 14.72 -30.42
CA LEU A 461 -12.14 14.93 -29.01
C LEU A 461 -11.47 16.18 -28.42
N LEU A 462 -10.25 16.51 -28.84
CA LEU A 462 -9.58 17.77 -28.47
C LEU A 462 -10.34 19.00 -28.97
N GLY A 463 -11.10 18.88 -30.07
CA GLY A 463 -11.97 19.93 -30.60
C GLY A 463 -13.36 20.00 -29.97
N ALA A 464 -13.70 19.12 -29.03
CA ALA A 464 -15.02 19.08 -28.41
C ALA A 464 -15.24 20.25 -27.44
N ASP A 465 -16.49 20.72 -27.32
CA ASP A 465 -16.91 21.67 -26.27
C ASP A 465 -17.25 20.93 -24.96
N ASP A 466 -16.45 19.93 -24.60
CA ASP A 466 -16.53 19.20 -23.33
C ASP A 466 -15.14 19.17 -22.70
N ALA A 467 -14.96 19.94 -21.62
CA ALA A 467 -13.72 20.03 -20.85
C ALA A 467 -13.16 18.66 -20.41
N THR A 468 -14.03 17.69 -20.20
CA THR A 468 -13.69 16.36 -19.68
C THR A 468 -13.16 15.45 -20.77
N LEU A 469 -13.81 15.47 -21.95
CA LEU A 469 -13.32 14.76 -23.14
C LEU A 469 -11.98 15.34 -23.60
N VAL A 470 -11.85 16.68 -23.60
CA VAL A 470 -10.61 17.37 -23.96
C VAL A 470 -9.46 16.97 -23.03
N ALA A 471 -9.69 16.98 -21.71
CA ALA A 471 -8.67 16.58 -20.74
C ALA A 471 -8.27 15.11 -20.89
N GLY A 472 -9.25 14.20 -21.06
CA GLY A 472 -9.00 12.78 -21.26
C GLY A 472 -8.25 12.47 -22.56
N ALA A 473 -8.61 13.14 -23.66
CA ALA A 473 -7.92 12.98 -24.95
C ALA A 473 -6.48 13.51 -24.89
N ALA A 474 -6.26 14.63 -24.20
CA ALA A 474 -4.91 15.17 -23.97
C ALA A 474 -4.07 14.26 -23.06
N ALA A 475 -4.68 13.57 -22.10
CA ALA A 475 -4.03 12.57 -21.24
C ALA A 475 -3.84 11.20 -21.89
N ASN A 476 -4.38 10.99 -23.10
CA ASN A 476 -4.34 9.68 -23.75
C ASN A 476 -2.91 9.33 -24.22
N PRO A 477 -2.35 8.17 -23.84
CA PRO A 477 -0.99 7.78 -24.22
C PRO A 477 -0.80 7.55 -25.72
N SER A 478 -1.88 7.40 -26.49
CA SER A 478 -1.85 7.25 -27.94
C SER A 478 -1.90 8.59 -28.69
N LEU A 479 -1.94 9.73 -27.97
CA LEU A 479 -1.89 11.05 -28.57
C LEU A 479 -0.52 11.28 -29.26
N PRO A 480 -0.47 11.63 -30.55
CA PRO A 480 0.81 11.83 -31.23
C PRO A 480 1.58 13.05 -30.71
N VAL A 481 2.90 12.90 -30.53
CA VAL A 481 3.80 13.98 -30.10
C VAL A 481 3.68 15.26 -30.94
N PRO A 482 3.55 15.22 -32.28
CA PRO A 482 3.32 16.44 -33.07
C PRO A 482 2.06 17.21 -32.66
N VAL A 483 0.99 16.51 -32.24
CA VAL A 483 -0.24 17.13 -31.75
C VAL A 483 -0.03 17.78 -30.39
N MET A 484 0.73 17.14 -29.49
CA MET A 484 1.14 17.74 -28.22
C MET A 484 1.92 19.04 -28.44
N GLY A 485 2.86 19.04 -29.39
CA GLY A 485 3.63 20.22 -29.78
C GLY A 485 2.72 21.36 -30.25
N HIS A 486 1.74 21.07 -31.10
CA HIS A 486 0.77 22.07 -31.56
C HIS A 486 -0.10 22.64 -30.43
N ILE A 487 -0.50 21.83 -29.45
CA ILE A 487 -1.20 22.32 -28.26
C ILE A 487 -0.32 23.33 -27.51
N LEU A 488 0.95 23.00 -27.29
CA LEU A 488 1.89 23.87 -26.57
C LEU A 488 2.15 25.18 -27.33
N ASP A 489 2.46 25.10 -28.63
CA ASP A 489 2.71 26.26 -29.49
C ASP A 489 1.53 27.24 -29.47
N ALA A 490 0.31 26.70 -29.48
CA ALA A 490 -0.91 27.48 -29.43
C ALA A 490 -1.14 28.22 -28.11
N THR A 491 -0.64 27.65 -27.01
CA THR A 491 -0.70 28.26 -25.67
C THR A 491 0.48 29.18 -25.37
N GLY A 492 1.42 29.33 -26.30
CA GLY A 492 2.61 30.17 -26.12
C GLY A 492 3.71 29.54 -25.25
N LEU A 493 3.67 28.22 -25.06
CA LEU A 493 4.73 27.43 -24.39
C LEU A 493 5.76 26.92 -25.39
#